data_AF-A0A382FD16-F1
#
_entry.id   AF-A0A382FD16-F1
#
_cell.length_a   1.000
_cell.length_b   1.000
_cell.length_c   1.000
_cell.angle_alpha   90.00
_cell.angle_beta   90.00
_cell.angle_gamma   90.00
#
_symmetry.space_group_name_H-M   'P 1'
#
loop_
_entity.id
_entity.type
_entity.pdbx_description
1 polymer ?
#
loop_
_entity_poly.entity_id
_entity_poly.type
_entity_poly.pdbx_seq_one_letter_code
_entity_poly.pdbx_strand_id
1 'polypeptide(L)'
;MYGENNGLKKEIRESIKVTIKRKDSNLELLSLYDNDIISNKENFYNSIYSGSLFSKKKIITINYGTDKIINVIKDVVDKYPENILIIIISDILEKKSKLRNFFETNAKTVCIPCYLDGEKDLQIIAKTELKKNNINLSQESINLLVEKSNSDRDNLKNELEKIKSFSLNKKILELDEIKSIINFSGEYKSDSLINECLCGNIPQYKKILSELYINTINYIFLLKILSNKIRRLLSLKMSEQNYNNLDSLINAFKPPIFWKEKTIIKKQLSVWNLNELKTTIHEINDVELLCKK
;
A
#
# COMPACT_ATOMS: atom_id res chain seq x y z
N MET A 1 -11.19 11.48 6.29
CA MET A 1 -11.02 10.24 5.51
C MET A 1 -10.18 9.27 6.32
N TYR A 2 -10.59 8.02 6.48
CA TYR A 2 -9.89 7.04 7.31
C TYR A 2 -9.91 5.65 6.66
N GLY A 3 -8.96 4.77 6.97
CA GLY A 3 -8.94 3.38 6.45
C GLY A 3 -7.58 2.97 5.89
N GLU A 4 -7.49 1.81 5.24
CA GLU A 4 -6.22 1.23 4.73
C GLU A 4 -5.88 1.72 3.32
N ASN A 5 -6.88 2.13 2.54
CA ASN A 5 -6.70 2.41 1.12
C ASN A 5 -6.18 3.83 0.89
N ASN A 6 -4.86 3.97 0.84
CA ASN A 6 -4.19 5.25 0.64
C ASN A 6 -4.43 5.83 -0.77
N GLY A 7 -4.54 4.98 -1.80
CA GLY A 7 -4.89 5.40 -3.16
C GLY A 7 -6.25 6.09 -3.21
N LEU A 8 -7.28 5.50 -2.57
CA LEU A 8 -8.61 6.10 -2.49
C LEU A 8 -8.60 7.45 -1.76
N LYS A 9 -7.90 7.54 -0.62
CA LYS A 9 -7.75 8.81 0.12
C LYS A 9 -7.11 9.89 -0.75
N LYS A 10 -6.09 9.53 -1.54
CA LYS A 10 -5.41 10.44 -2.47
C LYS A 10 -6.36 10.89 -3.58
N GLU A 11 -7.10 9.98 -4.20
CA GLU A 11 -8.07 10.30 -5.25
C GLU A 11 -9.17 11.25 -4.80
N ILE A 12 -9.77 10.99 -3.64
CA ILE A 12 -10.80 11.86 -3.07
C ILE A 12 -10.22 13.25 -2.80
N ARG A 13 -9.02 13.31 -2.18
CA ARG A 13 -8.33 14.59 -1.91
C ARG A 13 -8.07 15.39 -3.18
N GLU A 14 -7.55 14.75 -4.22
CA GLU A 14 -7.28 15.43 -5.50
C GLU A 14 -8.58 15.86 -6.20
N SER A 15 -9.64 15.05 -6.12
CA SER A 15 -10.96 15.41 -6.66
C SER A 15 -11.55 16.64 -5.97
N ILE A 16 -11.39 16.74 -4.64
CA ILE A 16 -11.78 17.93 -3.86
C ILE A 16 -10.97 19.14 -4.31
N LYS A 17 -9.64 19.02 -4.39
CA LYS A 17 -8.76 20.12 -4.83
C LYS A 17 -9.12 20.64 -6.22
N VAL A 18 -9.31 19.74 -7.20
CA VAL A 18 -9.67 20.10 -8.57
C VAL A 18 -11.03 20.80 -8.61
N THR A 19 -12.02 20.29 -7.87
CA THR A 19 -13.35 20.91 -7.79
C THR A 19 -13.31 22.32 -7.24
N ILE A 20 -12.51 22.55 -6.19
CA ILE A 20 -12.35 23.88 -5.59
C ILE A 20 -11.60 24.81 -6.54
N LYS A 21 -10.50 24.35 -7.15
CA LYS A 21 -9.69 25.14 -8.08
C LYS A 21 -10.47 25.60 -9.32
N ARG A 22 -11.47 24.82 -9.76
CA ARG A 22 -12.39 25.21 -10.84
C ARG A 22 -13.29 26.39 -10.48
N LYS A 23 -13.62 26.57 -9.19
CA LYS A 23 -14.44 27.69 -8.70
C LYS A 23 -13.58 28.90 -8.34
N ASP A 24 -12.38 28.66 -7.81
CA ASP A 24 -11.46 29.69 -7.33
C ASP A 24 -10.02 29.36 -7.79
N SER A 25 -9.43 30.19 -8.64
CA SER A 25 -8.10 29.94 -9.19
C SER A 25 -6.97 30.01 -8.15
N ASN A 26 -7.15 30.84 -7.13
CA ASN A 26 -6.14 31.13 -6.11
C ASN A 26 -6.44 30.36 -4.82
N LEU A 27 -5.81 29.19 -4.72
CA LEU A 27 -5.99 28.22 -3.63
C LEU A 27 -4.68 28.07 -2.85
N GLU A 28 -4.72 28.30 -1.55
CA GLU A 28 -3.60 27.99 -0.65
C GLU A 28 -3.71 26.54 -0.15
N LEU A 29 -2.61 25.81 -0.20
CA LEU A 29 -2.54 24.41 0.24
C LEU A 29 -1.53 24.30 1.38
N LEU A 30 -1.99 23.83 2.54
CA LEU A 30 -1.13 23.54 3.68
C LEU A 30 -1.22 22.05 4.03
N SER A 31 -0.09 21.45 4.39
CA SER A 31 -0.01 20.06 4.84
C SER A 31 0.68 20.01 6.20
N LEU A 32 0.03 19.40 7.17
CA LEU A 32 0.49 19.24 8.54
C LEU A 32 0.38 17.77 8.96
N TYR A 33 1.05 17.42 10.04
CA TYR A 33 0.92 16.14 10.74
C TYR A 33 0.21 16.34 12.07
N ASP A 34 -0.37 15.29 12.64
CA ASP A 34 -1.04 15.37 13.94
C ASP A 34 -0.10 15.89 15.05
N ASN A 35 1.16 15.47 15.05
CA ASN A 35 2.19 15.94 15.97
C ASN A 35 2.50 17.44 15.83
N ASP A 36 2.39 18.03 14.64
CA ASP A 36 2.59 19.47 14.44
C ASP A 36 1.51 20.27 15.18
N ILE A 37 0.28 19.76 15.16
CA ILE A 37 -0.87 20.37 15.84
C ILE A 37 -0.75 20.22 17.35
N ILE A 38 -0.31 19.06 17.82
CA ILE A 38 -0.18 18.77 19.26
C ILE A 38 0.95 19.61 19.87
N SER A 39 2.10 19.68 19.18
CA SER A 39 3.27 20.40 19.65
C SER A 39 3.06 21.92 19.66
N ASN A 40 2.32 22.46 18.70
CA ASN A 40 2.05 23.90 18.64
C ASN A 40 0.62 24.21 18.15
N LYS A 41 -0.32 24.18 19.10
CA LYS A 41 -1.73 24.48 18.84
C LYS A 41 -1.94 25.92 18.36
N GLU A 42 -1.19 26.87 18.88
CA GLU A 42 -1.30 28.29 18.49
C GLU A 42 -0.97 28.48 17.01
N ASN A 43 0.09 27.85 16.51
CA ASN A 43 0.42 27.88 15.09
C ASN A 43 -0.70 27.27 14.24
N PHE A 44 -1.32 26.18 14.69
CA PHE A 44 -2.47 25.61 13.98
C PHE A 44 -3.65 26.60 13.95
N TYR A 45 -4.03 27.19 15.08
CA TYR A 45 -5.10 28.20 15.09
C TYR A 45 -4.74 29.42 14.25
N ASN A 46 -3.50 29.88 14.27
CA ASN A 46 -3.03 30.96 13.40
C ASN A 46 -3.17 30.57 11.93
N SER A 47 -2.84 29.33 11.54
CA SER A 47 -3.00 28.86 10.15
C SER A 47 -4.46 28.87 9.68
N ILE A 48 -5.41 28.67 10.61
CA ILE A 48 -6.86 28.69 10.39
C ILE A 48 -7.40 30.13 10.38
N TYR A 49 -7.08 30.96 11.36
CA TYR A 49 -7.73 32.27 11.50
C TYR A 49 -6.99 33.41 10.80
N SER A 50 -5.74 33.20 10.37
CA SER A 50 -5.06 34.15 9.50
C SER A 50 -5.60 34.08 8.07
N GLY A 51 -6.15 35.21 7.63
CA GLY A 51 -6.53 35.41 6.23
C GLY A 51 -5.32 35.35 5.31
N SER A 52 -5.53 34.86 4.09
CA SER A 52 -4.51 34.90 3.05
C SER A 52 -4.62 36.22 2.28
N LEU A 53 -3.48 36.86 1.98
CA LEU A 53 -3.45 38.07 1.14
C LEU A 53 -3.68 37.76 -0.34
N PHE A 54 -3.40 36.53 -0.77
CA PHE A 54 -3.35 36.14 -2.18
C PHE A 54 -4.39 35.08 -2.57
N SER A 55 -4.90 34.32 -1.60
CA SER A 55 -5.86 33.24 -1.84
C SER A 55 -7.22 33.53 -1.22
N LYS A 56 -8.28 33.17 -1.93
CA LYS A 56 -9.65 33.28 -1.42
C LYS A 56 -10.05 32.07 -0.59
N LYS A 57 -9.41 30.92 -0.81
CA LYS A 57 -9.66 29.68 -0.10
C LYS A 57 -8.36 28.98 0.29
N LYS A 58 -8.41 28.30 1.44
CA LYS A 58 -7.29 27.53 1.99
C LYS A 58 -7.74 26.09 2.25
N ILE A 59 -6.96 25.10 1.78
CA ILE A 59 -7.14 23.70 2.13
C ILE A 59 -6.00 23.28 3.05
N ILE A 60 -6.34 22.83 4.25
CA ILE A 60 -5.38 22.31 5.22
C ILE A 60 -5.56 20.79 5.30
N THR A 61 -4.53 20.05 4.89
CA THR A 61 -4.50 18.60 5.01
C THR A 61 -3.74 18.21 6.28
N ILE A 62 -4.37 17.42 7.15
CA ILE A 62 -3.77 16.88 8.36
C ILE A 62 -3.53 15.38 8.13
N ASN A 63 -2.27 14.99 8.05
CA ASN A 63 -1.87 13.60 7.84
C ASN A 63 -1.74 12.87 9.19
N TYR A 64 -2.03 11.57 9.18
CA TYR A 64 -2.00 10.70 10.35
C TYR A 64 -2.86 11.21 11.52
N GLY A 65 -4.04 11.76 11.22
CA GLY A 65 -4.94 12.27 12.25
C GLY A 65 -5.36 11.19 13.25
N THR A 66 -5.14 11.43 14.54
CA THR A 66 -5.52 10.52 15.63
C THR A 66 -6.51 11.17 16.61
N ASP A 67 -7.05 10.40 17.55
CA ASP A 67 -7.94 10.94 18.61
C ASP A 67 -7.28 12.05 19.45
N LYS A 68 -5.94 12.22 19.37
CA LYS A 68 -5.19 13.27 20.10
C LYS A 68 -5.57 14.69 19.65
N ILE A 69 -5.94 14.89 18.38
CA ILE A 69 -6.25 16.22 17.84
C ILE A 69 -7.73 16.61 18.03
N ILE A 70 -8.58 15.74 18.59
CA ILE A 70 -10.04 15.93 18.60
C ILE A 70 -10.48 17.25 19.24
N ASN A 71 -9.90 17.64 20.36
CA ASN A 71 -10.30 18.87 21.05
C ASN A 71 -10.00 20.09 20.18
N VAL A 72 -8.82 20.12 19.55
CA VAL A 72 -8.42 21.20 18.64
C VAL A 72 -9.36 21.27 17.42
N ILE A 73 -9.73 20.12 16.87
CA ILE A 73 -10.65 20.07 15.72
C ILE A 73 -12.07 20.53 16.10
N LYS A 74 -12.57 20.17 17.29
CA LYS A 74 -13.87 20.65 17.79
C LYS A 74 -13.91 22.17 17.89
N ASP A 75 -12.87 22.77 18.48
CA ASP A 75 -12.77 24.23 18.64
C ASP A 75 -12.84 24.97 17.29
N VAL A 76 -12.24 24.37 16.24
CA VAL A 76 -12.23 24.96 14.90
C VAL A 76 -13.57 24.79 14.18
N VAL A 77 -14.23 23.63 14.30
CA VAL A 77 -15.52 23.38 13.64
C VAL A 77 -16.63 24.27 14.21
N ASP A 78 -16.57 24.64 15.48
CA ASP A 78 -17.56 25.54 16.08
C ASP A 78 -17.41 26.98 15.57
N LYS A 79 -16.18 27.43 15.32
CA LYS A 79 -15.83 28.78 14.83
C LYS A 79 -15.56 28.86 13.32
N TYR A 80 -15.94 27.83 12.58
CA TYR A 80 -15.49 27.51 11.22
C TYR A 80 -15.46 28.71 10.25
N PRO A 81 -14.27 29.13 9.76
CA PRO A 81 -14.16 30.14 8.71
C PRO A 81 -14.65 29.58 7.36
N GLU A 82 -15.54 30.30 6.67
CA GLU A 82 -16.16 29.83 5.41
C GLU A 82 -15.15 29.56 4.28
N ASN A 83 -13.98 30.19 4.33
CA ASN A 83 -12.95 30.11 3.31
C ASN A 83 -11.95 28.95 3.52
N ILE A 84 -12.13 28.13 4.55
CA ILE A 84 -11.19 27.05 4.87
C ILE A 84 -11.86 25.69 4.70
N LEU A 85 -11.09 24.73 4.19
CA LEU A 85 -11.45 23.32 4.20
C LEU A 85 -10.35 22.51 4.88
N ILE A 86 -10.74 21.72 5.89
CA ILE A 86 -9.84 20.81 6.59
C ILE A 86 -10.07 19.40 6.09
N ILE A 87 -8.99 18.75 5.64
CA ILE A 87 -9.00 17.34 5.22
C ILE A 87 -8.12 16.56 6.19
N ILE A 88 -8.73 15.71 7.01
CA ILE A 88 -7.99 14.81 7.90
C ILE A 88 -7.84 13.45 7.22
N ILE A 89 -6.60 12.98 7.13
CA ILE A 89 -6.23 11.66 6.61
C ILE A 89 -5.76 10.83 7.80
N SER A 90 -6.44 9.74 8.05
CA SER A 90 -6.13 8.80 9.14
C SER A 90 -5.96 7.38 8.61
N ASP A 91 -5.32 6.53 9.41
CA ASP A 91 -5.39 5.08 9.24
C ASP A 91 -6.76 4.56 9.67
N ILE A 92 -6.89 3.28 10.01
CA ILE A 92 -8.15 2.71 10.46
C ILE A 92 -8.56 3.36 11.79
N LEU A 93 -9.80 3.90 11.83
CA LEU A 93 -10.43 4.38 13.05
C LEU A 93 -11.57 3.43 13.44
N GLU A 94 -11.44 2.80 14.60
CA GLU A 94 -12.49 1.97 15.20
C GLU A 94 -13.74 2.80 15.53
N LYS A 95 -14.91 2.16 15.67
CA LYS A 95 -16.16 2.84 16.08
C LYS A 95 -16.09 3.55 17.44
N LYS A 96 -15.11 3.21 18.29
CA LYS A 96 -14.88 3.88 19.58
C LYS A 96 -14.01 5.15 19.46
N SER A 97 -13.42 5.41 18.28
CA SER A 97 -12.59 6.60 18.04
C SER A 97 -13.41 7.86 18.22
N LYS A 98 -12.91 8.76 19.07
CA LYS A 98 -13.54 10.05 19.32
C LYS A 98 -13.52 10.93 18.08
N LEU A 99 -12.44 10.87 17.32
CA LEU A 99 -12.29 11.61 16.06
C LEU A 99 -13.31 11.11 15.04
N ARG A 100 -13.41 9.80 14.82
CA ARG A 100 -14.40 9.23 13.90
C ARG A 100 -15.83 9.59 14.29
N ASN A 101 -16.19 9.35 15.55
CA ASN A 101 -17.56 9.59 16.03
C ASN A 101 -17.98 11.05 15.88
N PHE A 102 -17.05 11.98 16.11
CA PHE A 102 -17.31 13.40 15.88
C PHE A 102 -17.63 13.71 14.41
N PHE A 103 -16.84 13.17 13.47
CA PHE A 103 -17.07 13.39 12.03
C PHE A 103 -18.31 12.65 11.48
N GLU A 104 -18.74 11.56 12.11
CA GLU A 104 -19.96 10.83 11.72
C GLU A 104 -21.25 11.51 12.23
N THR A 105 -21.19 12.21 13.37
CA THR A 105 -22.38 12.76 14.04
C THR A 105 -22.57 14.26 13.85
N ASN A 106 -21.51 15.02 13.51
CA ASN A 106 -21.60 16.46 13.37
C ASN A 106 -22.09 16.87 11.96
N ALA A 107 -23.17 17.66 11.91
CA ALA A 107 -23.82 18.11 10.67
C ALA A 107 -22.94 18.97 9.75
N LYS A 108 -21.87 19.59 10.27
CA LYS A 108 -20.92 20.41 9.49
C LYS A 108 -19.74 19.60 8.93
N THR A 109 -19.68 18.30 9.19
CA THR A 109 -18.53 17.46 8.85
C THR A 109 -18.93 16.25 8.03
N VAL A 110 -17.96 15.65 7.34
CA VAL A 110 -18.16 14.45 6.54
C VAL A 110 -17.11 13.41 6.91
N CYS A 111 -17.56 12.20 7.21
CA CYS A 111 -16.70 11.04 7.42
C CYS A 111 -16.72 10.15 6.18
N ILE A 112 -15.54 9.86 5.61
CA ILE A 112 -15.41 9.00 4.44
C ILE A 112 -14.49 7.81 4.79
N PRO A 113 -15.04 6.59 4.85
CA PRO A 113 -14.23 5.37 4.99
C PRO A 113 -13.56 5.02 3.66
N CYS A 114 -12.29 4.64 3.74
CA CYS A 114 -11.45 4.27 2.61
C CYS A 114 -10.87 2.87 2.86
N TYR A 115 -11.70 1.85 2.70
CA TYR A 115 -11.31 0.45 2.82
C TYR A 115 -10.64 -0.05 1.54
N LEU A 116 -9.89 -1.15 1.64
CA LEU A 116 -9.25 -1.79 0.50
C LEU A 116 -10.28 -2.14 -0.57
N ASP A 117 -9.87 -2.03 -1.83
CA ASP A 117 -10.68 -2.43 -2.96
C ASP A 117 -10.78 -3.95 -3.05
N GLY A 118 -11.98 -4.44 -3.33
CA GLY A 118 -12.15 -5.81 -3.80
C GLY A 118 -11.81 -5.92 -5.29
N GLU A 119 -11.71 -7.16 -5.77
CA GLU A 119 -11.50 -7.43 -7.20
C GLU A 119 -12.55 -6.75 -8.09
N LYS A 120 -13.82 -6.74 -7.65
CA LYS A 120 -14.91 -6.08 -8.39
C LYS A 120 -14.70 -4.58 -8.51
N ASP A 121 -14.26 -3.92 -7.44
CA ASP A 121 -14.01 -2.47 -7.44
C ASP A 121 -12.87 -2.14 -8.41
N LEU A 122 -11.79 -2.93 -8.38
CA LEU A 122 -10.67 -2.79 -9.30
C LEU A 122 -11.06 -3.07 -10.75
N GLN A 123 -11.91 -4.06 -11.03
CA GLN A 123 -12.44 -4.28 -12.37
C GLN A 123 -13.26 -3.09 -12.86
N ILE A 124 -14.06 -2.48 -12.00
CA ILE A 124 -14.85 -1.28 -12.34
C ILE A 124 -13.90 -0.11 -12.64
N ILE A 125 -12.86 0.10 -11.83
CA ILE A 125 -11.84 1.13 -12.04
C ILE A 125 -11.16 0.92 -13.40
N ALA A 126 -10.67 -0.30 -13.67
CA ALA A 126 -10.01 -0.64 -14.93
C ALA A 126 -10.91 -0.37 -16.14
N LYS A 127 -12.14 -0.90 -16.13
CA LYS A 127 -13.12 -0.70 -17.21
C LYS A 127 -13.44 0.78 -17.42
N THR A 128 -13.58 1.54 -16.33
CA THR A 128 -13.88 2.96 -16.40
C THR A 128 -12.74 3.75 -17.05
N GLU A 129 -11.50 3.49 -16.66
CA GLU A 129 -10.33 4.18 -17.24
C GLU A 129 -10.07 3.78 -18.70
N LEU A 130 -10.18 2.50 -19.03
CA LEU A 130 -10.05 2.03 -20.42
C LEU A 130 -11.11 2.67 -21.31
N LYS A 131 -12.37 2.73 -20.85
CA LYS A 131 -13.47 3.37 -21.58
C LYS A 131 -13.23 4.86 -21.81
N LYS A 132 -12.71 5.60 -20.82
CA LYS A 132 -12.36 7.03 -20.99
C LYS A 132 -11.37 7.29 -22.13
N ASN A 133 -10.52 6.30 -22.43
CA ASN A 133 -9.48 6.38 -23.47
C ASN A 133 -9.87 5.63 -24.77
N ASN A 134 -11.11 5.13 -24.85
CA ASN A 134 -11.62 4.28 -25.94
C ASN A 134 -10.80 3.01 -26.18
N ILE A 135 -10.20 2.42 -25.13
CA ILE A 135 -9.42 1.19 -25.23
C ILE A 135 -10.32 0.01 -24.85
N ASN A 136 -10.38 -1.00 -25.72
CA ASN A 136 -11.12 -2.23 -25.51
C ASN A 136 -10.14 -3.37 -25.22
N LEU A 137 -10.29 -3.97 -24.04
CA LEU A 137 -9.57 -5.18 -23.63
C LEU A 137 -10.56 -6.32 -23.42
N SER A 138 -10.10 -7.56 -23.65
CA SER A 138 -10.86 -8.75 -23.28
C SER A 138 -11.06 -8.82 -21.76
N GLN A 139 -12.10 -9.54 -21.32
CA GLN A 139 -12.32 -9.76 -19.88
C GLN A 139 -11.14 -10.49 -19.23
N GLU A 140 -10.46 -11.37 -19.98
CA GLU A 140 -9.24 -12.05 -19.54
C GLU A 140 -8.11 -11.06 -19.24
N SER A 141 -7.85 -10.10 -20.15
CA SER A 141 -6.84 -9.05 -19.92
C SER A 141 -7.17 -8.18 -18.72
N ILE A 142 -8.46 -7.87 -18.48
CA ILE A 142 -8.90 -7.11 -17.31
C ILE A 142 -8.67 -7.91 -16.02
N ASN A 143 -9.02 -9.20 -16.02
CA ASN A 143 -8.79 -10.07 -14.87
C ASN A 143 -7.29 -10.16 -14.55
N LEU A 144 -6.45 -10.31 -15.57
CA LEU A 144 -5.00 -10.31 -15.42
C LEU A 144 -4.51 -9.01 -14.77
N LEU A 145 -4.97 -7.85 -15.23
CA LEU A 145 -4.59 -6.55 -14.64
C LEU A 145 -4.99 -6.44 -13.17
N VAL A 146 -6.21 -6.87 -12.82
CA VAL A 146 -6.70 -6.84 -11.44
C VAL A 146 -5.89 -7.78 -10.55
N GLU A 147 -5.63 -9.01 -11.02
CA GLU A 147 -4.78 -9.96 -10.30
C GLU A 147 -3.37 -9.41 -10.06
N LYS A 148 -2.77 -8.77 -11.07
CA LYS A 148 -1.42 -8.18 -10.95
C LYS A 148 -1.36 -6.85 -10.20
N SER A 149 -2.50 -6.20 -9.96
CA SER A 149 -2.54 -4.98 -9.15
C SER A 149 -2.36 -5.22 -7.65
N ASN A 150 -2.45 -6.47 -7.18
CA ASN A 150 -2.30 -6.86 -5.77
C ASN A 150 -3.28 -6.11 -4.82
N SER A 151 -4.54 -5.97 -5.23
CA SER A 151 -5.56 -5.19 -4.50
C SER A 151 -5.21 -3.70 -4.30
N ASP A 152 -4.20 -3.19 -5.01
CA ASP A 152 -3.75 -1.80 -4.93
C ASP A 152 -4.14 -1.05 -6.21
N ARG A 153 -5.03 -0.07 -6.06
CA ARG A 153 -5.52 0.74 -7.17
C ARG A 153 -4.45 1.65 -7.78
N ASP A 154 -3.42 2.06 -7.04
CA ASP A 154 -2.35 2.91 -7.58
C ASP A 154 -1.50 2.07 -8.54
N ASN A 155 -1.22 0.81 -8.18
CA ASN A 155 -0.58 -0.15 -9.09
C ASN A 155 -1.42 -0.38 -10.34
N LEU A 156 -2.72 -0.65 -10.18
CA LEU A 156 -3.62 -0.81 -11.32
C LEU A 156 -3.58 0.41 -12.26
N LYS A 157 -3.63 1.62 -11.71
CA LYS A 157 -3.58 2.86 -12.48
C LYS A 157 -2.27 3.06 -13.22
N ASN A 158 -1.14 2.72 -12.60
CA ASN A 158 0.15 2.78 -13.26
C ASN A 158 0.19 1.85 -14.48
N GLU A 159 -0.31 0.62 -14.38
CA GLU A 159 -0.40 -0.30 -15.51
C GLU A 159 -1.38 0.19 -16.59
N LEU A 160 -2.51 0.80 -16.20
CA LEU A 160 -3.46 1.39 -17.14
C LEU A 160 -2.87 2.60 -17.89
N GLU A 161 -2.06 3.45 -17.25
CA GLU A 161 -1.37 4.55 -17.93
C GLU A 161 -0.30 4.04 -18.90
N LYS A 162 0.38 2.91 -18.60
CA LYS A 162 1.27 2.24 -19.57
C LYS A 162 0.50 1.73 -20.77
N ILE A 163 -0.62 1.04 -20.53
CA ILE A 163 -1.50 0.52 -21.60
C ILE A 163 -2.00 1.65 -22.48
N LYS A 164 -2.43 2.76 -21.89
CA LYS A 164 -2.86 3.96 -22.61
C LYS A 164 -1.73 4.55 -23.45
N SER A 165 -0.54 4.65 -22.89
CA SER A 165 0.65 5.15 -23.60
C SER A 165 1.06 4.23 -24.75
N PHE A 166 0.97 2.91 -24.56
CA PHE A 166 1.26 1.91 -25.59
C PHE A 166 0.19 1.88 -26.69
N SER A 167 -1.08 2.00 -26.30
CA SER A 167 -2.23 1.94 -27.20
C SER A 167 -2.14 3.00 -28.29
N LEU A 168 -1.70 4.23 -28.00
CA LEU A 168 -1.70 5.36 -28.94
C LEU A 168 -3.03 5.44 -29.73
N ASN A 169 -3.04 4.96 -30.98
CA ASN A 169 -4.21 4.90 -31.86
C ASN A 169 -4.91 3.52 -31.92
N LYS A 170 -4.28 2.46 -31.43
CA LYS A 170 -4.79 1.08 -31.44
C LYS A 170 -5.81 0.88 -30.32
N LYS A 171 -7.09 0.76 -30.69
CA LYS A 171 -8.23 0.69 -29.74
C LYS A 171 -8.52 -0.70 -29.21
N ILE A 172 -7.96 -1.75 -29.79
CA ILE A 172 -8.12 -3.15 -29.36
C ILE A 172 -6.73 -3.71 -29.12
N LEU A 173 -6.44 -4.21 -27.92
CA LEU A 173 -5.16 -4.83 -27.59
C LEU A 173 -5.37 -6.31 -27.26
N GLU A 174 -4.49 -7.15 -27.79
CA GLU A 174 -4.49 -8.58 -27.53
C GLU A 174 -3.86 -8.87 -26.16
N LEU A 175 -4.20 -10.03 -25.59
CA LEU A 175 -3.71 -10.44 -24.27
C LEU A 175 -2.18 -10.47 -24.20
N ASP A 176 -1.51 -10.95 -25.25
CA ASP A 176 -0.05 -11.05 -25.27
C ASP A 176 0.64 -9.68 -25.33
N GLU A 177 0.00 -8.68 -25.96
CA GLU A 177 0.47 -7.30 -25.90
C GLU A 177 0.38 -6.77 -24.47
N ILE A 178 -0.75 -7.01 -23.79
CA ILE A 178 -0.91 -6.64 -22.37
C ILE A 178 0.16 -7.30 -21.52
N LYS A 179 0.41 -8.61 -21.68
CA LYS A 179 1.46 -9.33 -20.94
C LYS A 179 2.85 -8.72 -21.15
N SER A 180 3.15 -8.19 -22.34
CA SER A 180 4.44 -7.56 -22.63
C SER A 180 4.60 -6.15 -22.03
N ILE A 181 3.49 -5.45 -21.77
CA ILE A 181 3.49 -4.07 -21.26
C ILE A 181 3.45 -4.04 -19.74
N ILE A 182 2.67 -4.95 -19.14
CA ILE A 182 2.48 -4.94 -17.70
C ILE A 182 3.77 -5.38 -17.02
N ASN A 183 4.16 -4.62 -16.01
CA ASN A 183 5.11 -5.18 -15.06
C ASN A 183 4.32 -6.23 -14.28
N PHE A 184 4.52 -7.50 -14.61
CA PHE A 184 4.13 -8.56 -13.69
C PHE A 184 4.67 -8.15 -12.33
N SER A 185 3.78 -8.02 -11.35
CA SER A 185 4.11 -7.72 -9.96
C SER A 185 5.05 -8.83 -9.46
N GLY A 186 6.32 -8.70 -9.82
CA GLY A 186 7.35 -9.69 -9.59
C GLY A 186 7.52 -9.90 -8.09
N GLU A 187 7.10 -8.94 -7.27
CA GLU A 187 7.27 -8.96 -5.83
C GLU A 187 6.47 -10.07 -5.14
N TYR A 188 5.18 -10.23 -5.44
CA TYR A 188 4.36 -11.29 -4.82
C TYR A 188 4.71 -12.69 -5.34
N LYS A 189 4.95 -12.81 -6.67
CA LYS A 189 5.40 -14.09 -7.23
C LYS A 189 6.79 -14.47 -6.72
N SER A 190 7.67 -13.49 -6.47
CA SER A 190 8.99 -13.73 -5.86
C SER A 190 8.85 -14.20 -4.42
N ASP A 191 8.01 -13.56 -3.60
CA ASP A 191 7.79 -14.01 -2.22
C ASP A 191 7.21 -15.42 -2.17
N SER A 192 6.21 -15.70 -3.00
CA SER A 192 5.60 -17.03 -3.13
C SER A 192 6.60 -18.08 -3.63
N LEU A 193 7.38 -17.77 -4.67
CA LEU A 193 8.43 -18.65 -5.18
C LEU A 193 9.45 -19.00 -4.09
N ILE A 194 9.94 -17.99 -3.36
CA ILE A 194 10.89 -18.21 -2.27
C ILE A 194 10.24 -18.99 -1.12
N ASN A 195 8.99 -18.73 -0.77
CA ASN A 195 8.31 -19.48 0.27
C ASN A 195 8.18 -20.97 -0.08
N GLU A 196 7.75 -21.30 -1.30
CA GLU A 196 7.64 -22.69 -1.75
C GLU A 196 9.01 -23.37 -1.86
N CYS A 197 10.05 -22.63 -2.26
CA CYS A 197 11.45 -23.09 -2.22
C CYS A 197 11.86 -23.47 -0.80
N LEU A 198 11.68 -22.56 0.18
CA LEU A 198 12.05 -22.78 1.57
C LEU A 198 11.19 -23.86 2.26
N CYS A 199 9.96 -24.09 1.78
CA CYS A 199 9.10 -25.18 2.27
C CYS A 199 9.45 -26.55 1.68
N GLY A 200 10.34 -26.62 0.68
CA GLY A 200 10.68 -27.85 -0.04
C GLY A 200 9.56 -28.36 -0.95
N ASN A 201 8.61 -27.51 -1.35
CA ASN A 201 7.48 -27.90 -2.19
C ASN A 201 7.87 -27.86 -3.68
N ILE A 202 8.62 -28.86 -4.13
CA ILE A 202 9.18 -28.92 -5.49
C ILE A 202 8.11 -28.79 -6.59
N PRO A 203 6.94 -29.46 -6.54
CA PRO A 203 5.92 -29.32 -7.58
C PRO A 203 5.39 -27.89 -7.72
N GLN A 204 5.07 -27.24 -6.59
CA GLN A 204 4.53 -25.88 -6.61
C GLN A 204 5.60 -24.85 -6.99
N TYR A 205 6.83 -25.03 -6.52
CA TYR A 205 7.97 -24.22 -6.93
C TYR A 205 8.15 -24.23 -8.46
N LYS A 206 8.14 -25.42 -9.09
CA LYS A 206 8.24 -25.56 -10.54
C LYS A 206 7.09 -24.88 -11.28
N LYS A 207 5.86 -24.99 -10.76
CA LYS A 207 4.69 -24.33 -11.33
C LYS A 207 4.87 -22.81 -11.32
N ILE A 208 5.17 -22.22 -10.16
CA ILE A 208 5.37 -20.76 -10.04
C ILE A 208 6.53 -20.30 -10.92
N LEU A 209 7.62 -21.07 -10.97
CA LEU A 209 8.77 -20.77 -11.82
C LEU A 209 8.41 -20.76 -13.31
N SER A 210 7.56 -21.69 -13.77
CA SER A 210 7.09 -21.72 -15.17
C SER A 210 6.17 -20.55 -15.54
N GLU A 211 5.47 -19.99 -14.55
CA GLU A 211 4.60 -18.82 -14.71
C GLU A 211 5.36 -17.49 -14.56
N LEU A 212 6.64 -17.54 -14.23
CA LEU A 212 7.50 -16.38 -14.12
C LEU A 212 8.20 -16.13 -15.45
N TYR A 213 8.01 -14.92 -15.99
CA TYR A 213 8.82 -14.45 -17.11
C TYR A 213 10.23 -14.14 -16.58
N ILE A 214 11.16 -15.08 -16.75
CA ILE A 214 12.54 -15.02 -16.22
C ILE A 214 13.21 -13.68 -16.56
N ASN A 215 12.95 -13.14 -17.76
CA ASN A 215 13.50 -11.85 -18.23
C ASN A 215 12.98 -10.61 -17.49
N THR A 216 11.94 -10.75 -16.67
CA THR A 216 11.34 -9.66 -15.88
C THR A 216 11.69 -9.73 -14.40
N ILE A 217 12.40 -10.78 -13.96
CA ILE A 217 12.76 -10.94 -12.56
C ILE A 217 13.95 -10.03 -12.25
N ASN A 218 13.76 -9.13 -11.29
CA ASN A 218 14.89 -8.45 -10.66
C ASN A 218 15.61 -9.45 -9.73
N TYR A 219 16.70 -10.04 -10.21
CA TYR A 219 17.46 -11.06 -9.48
C TYR A 219 17.99 -10.55 -8.13
N ILE A 220 18.41 -9.29 -8.06
CA ILE A 220 18.87 -8.66 -6.82
C ILE A 220 17.72 -8.58 -5.81
N PHE A 221 16.53 -8.24 -6.27
CA PHE A 221 15.33 -8.19 -5.44
C PHE A 221 14.93 -9.60 -4.92
N LEU A 222 14.98 -10.62 -5.78
CA LEU A 222 14.73 -12.02 -5.39
C LEU A 222 15.73 -12.51 -4.33
N LEU A 223 17.02 -12.24 -4.54
CA LEU A 223 18.09 -12.54 -3.57
C LEU A 223 17.87 -11.82 -2.24
N LYS A 224 17.41 -10.57 -2.27
CA LYS A 224 17.11 -9.80 -1.06
C LYS A 224 15.94 -10.40 -0.26
N ILE A 225 14.89 -10.87 -0.94
CA ILE A 225 13.78 -11.59 -0.29
C ILE A 225 14.31 -12.87 0.37
N LEU A 226 15.06 -13.69 -0.38
CA LEU A 226 15.62 -14.94 0.13
C LEU A 226 16.53 -14.70 1.34
N SER A 227 17.47 -13.74 1.24
CA SER A 227 18.38 -13.36 2.32
C SER A 227 17.64 -12.95 3.58
N ASN A 228 16.60 -12.11 3.46
CA ASN A 228 15.79 -11.69 4.60
C ASN A 228 15.07 -12.87 5.28
N LYS A 229 14.48 -13.78 4.49
CA LYS A 229 13.78 -14.96 5.03
C LYS A 229 14.75 -15.96 5.68
N ILE A 230 15.91 -16.21 5.07
CA ILE A 230 16.95 -17.08 5.66
C ILE A 230 17.48 -16.48 6.97
N ARG A 231 17.76 -15.17 7.03
CA ARG A 231 18.16 -14.47 8.27
C ARG A 231 17.11 -14.62 9.38
N ARG A 232 15.83 -14.49 9.03
CA ARG A 232 14.71 -14.69 9.96
C ARG A 232 14.66 -16.13 10.47
N LEU A 233 14.75 -17.12 9.59
CA LEU A 233 14.78 -18.54 9.96
C LEU A 233 15.99 -18.87 10.84
N LEU A 234 17.16 -18.32 10.52
CA LEU A 234 18.38 -18.49 11.32
C LEU A 234 18.20 -17.95 12.74
N SER A 235 17.64 -16.74 12.88
CA SER A 235 17.36 -16.14 14.19
C SER A 235 16.34 -16.95 15.01
N LEU A 236 15.29 -17.46 14.36
CA LEU A 236 14.31 -18.36 14.99
C LEU A 236 14.98 -19.67 15.43
N LYS A 237 15.81 -20.30 14.58
CA LYS A 237 16.51 -21.54 14.94
C LYS A 237 17.55 -21.37 16.04
N MET A 238 18.25 -20.25 16.09
CA MET A 238 19.17 -19.95 17.19
C MET A 238 18.46 -19.81 18.55
N SER A 239 17.22 -19.32 18.53
CA SER A 239 16.42 -19.11 19.75
C SER A 239 15.52 -20.28 20.10
N GLU A 240 15.47 -21.34 19.27
CA GLU A 240 14.55 -22.47 19.44
C GLU A 240 14.70 -23.19 20.79
N GLN A 241 15.92 -23.30 21.32
CA GLN A 241 16.19 -23.94 22.61
C GLN A 241 15.56 -23.21 23.81
N ASN A 242 15.23 -21.93 23.67
CA ASN A 242 14.64 -21.11 24.74
C ASN A 242 13.12 -21.26 24.84
N TYR A 243 12.50 -22.10 24.00
CA TYR A 243 11.04 -22.25 23.93
C TYR A 243 10.63 -23.73 23.90
N ASN A 244 9.48 -24.02 24.51
CA ASN A 244 8.97 -25.39 24.64
C ASN A 244 8.43 -25.96 23.31
N ASN A 245 8.03 -25.10 22.37
CA ASN A 245 7.52 -25.50 21.06
C ASN A 245 7.63 -24.36 20.03
N LEU A 246 7.51 -24.72 18.75
CA LEU A 246 7.58 -23.81 17.62
C LEU A 246 6.52 -22.69 17.66
N ASP A 247 5.30 -22.98 18.14
CA ASP A 247 4.23 -21.98 18.19
C ASP A 247 4.57 -20.87 19.20
N SER A 248 5.14 -21.23 20.34
CA SER A 248 5.58 -20.28 21.38
C SER A 248 6.72 -19.41 20.87
N LEU A 249 7.70 -20.01 20.21
CA LEU A 249 8.81 -19.32 19.54
C LEU A 249 8.30 -18.30 18.51
N ILE A 250 7.42 -18.73 17.59
CA ILE A 250 6.87 -17.89 16.51
C ILE A 250 6.05 -16.73 17.08
N ASN A 251 5.29 -16.97 18.16
CA ASN A 251 4.46 -15.94 18.80
C ASN A 251 5.30 -14.91 19.59
N ALA A 252 6.43 -15.32 20.17
CA ALA A 252 7.32 -14.45 20.95
C ALA A 252 8.32 -13.68 20.08
N PHE A 253 8.55 -14.11 18.83
CA PHE A 253 9.53 -13.51 17.93
C PHE A 253 9.29 -12.01 17.67
N LYS A 254 10.39 -11.26 17.56
CA LYS A 254 10.39 -9.82 17.27
C LYS A 254 11.29 -9.55 16.05
N PRO A 255 10.82 -8.83 15.02
CA PRO A 255 9.47 -8.24 14.88
C PRO A 255 8.35 -9.29 14.76
N PRO A 256 7.10 -8.94 15.17
CA PRO A 256 6.01 -9.91 15.20
C PRO A 256 5.71 -10.48 13.82
N ILE A 257 5.62 -11.80 13.75
CA ILE A 257 5.29 -12.53 12.52
C ILE A 257 3.80 -12.34 12.23
N PHE A 258 3.49 -11.89 11.01
CA PHE A 258 2.11 -11.75 10.54
C PHE A 258 1.37 -13.09 10.64
N TRP A 259 0.14 -13.07 11.15
CA TRP A 259 -0.57 -14.28 11.53
C TRP A 259 -0.76 -15.29 10.38
N LYS A 260 -0.90 -14.82 9.14
CA LYS A 260 -0.99 -15.68 7.95
C LYS A 260 0.33 -16.40 7.61
N GLU A 261 1.48 -15.84 8.00
CA GLU A 261 2.80 -16.43 7.72
C GLU A 261 3.22 -17.49 8.75
N LYS A 262 2.53 -17.60 9.89
CA LYS A 262 2.95 -18.50 10.96
C LYS A 262 3.02 -19.96 10.51
N THR A 263 2.03 -20.42 9.75
CA THR A 263 1.98 -21.79 9.23
C THR A 263 3.14 -22.07 8.27
N ILE A 264 3.44 -21.13 7.37
CA ILE A 264 4.49 -21.32 6.36
C ILE A 264 5.88 -21.32 7.02
N ILE A 265 6.12 -20.42 7.98
CA ILE A 265 7.38 -20.36 8.73
C ILE A 265 7.56 -21.62 9.58
N LYS A 266 6.50 -22.11 10.22
CA LYS A 266 6.55 -23.37 10.98
C LYS A 266 6.98 -24.54 10.09
N LYS A 267 6.45 -24.60 8.86
CA LYS A 267 6.88 -25.59 7.86
C LYS A 267 8.35 -25.40 7.48
N GLN A 268 8.79 -24.18 7.19
CA GLN A 268 10.19 -23.88 6.85
C GLN A 268 11.15 -24.29 7.99
N LEU A 269 10.81 -24.01 9.25
CA LEU A 269 11.62 -24.43 10.41
C LEU A 269 11.70 -25.95 10.59
N SER A 270 10.76 -26.71 10.06
CA SER A 270 10.83 -28.18 10.06
C SER A 270 11.71 -28.76 8.96
N VAL A 271 11.97 -27.97 7.90
CA VAL A 271 12.76 -28.39 6.73
C VAL A 271 14.24 -28.08 6.94
N TRP A 272 14.55 -26.92 7.52
CA TRP A 272 15.92 -26.40 7.62
C TRP A 272 16.53 -26.60 9.00
N ASN A 273 17.77 -27.08 9.04
CA ASN A 273 18.57 -27.13 10.26
C ASN A 273 19.51 -25.90 10.41
N LEU A 274 20.08 -25.73 11.60
CA LEU A 274 20.88 -24.54 11.92
C LEU A 274 22.15 -24.42 11.05
N ASN A 275 22.81 -25.54 10.75
CA ASN A 275 24.05 -25.52 9.98
C ASN A 275 23.77 -25.22 8.51
N GLU A 276 22.72 -25.80 7.93
CA GLU A 276 22.25 -25.47 6.57
C GLU A 276 21.96 -23.98 6.43
N LEU A 277 21.21 -23.38 7.36
CA LEU A 277 20.90 -21.94 7.32
C LEU A 277 22.16 -21.06 7.40
N LYS A 278 23.18 -21.48 8.17
CA LYS A 278 24.48 -20.79 8.23
C LYS A 278 25.24 -20.89 6.91
N THR A 279 25.28 -22.07 6.29
CA THR A 279 25.95 -22.26 5.01
C THR A 279 25.24 -21.45 3.91
N THR A 280 23.93 -21.57 3.81
CA THR A 280 23.12 -20.89 2.80
C THR A 280 23.23 -19.36 2.89
N ILE A 281 23.38 -18.78 4.08
CA ILE A 281 23.59 -17.32 4.17
C ILE A 281 24.93 -16.88 3.58
N HIS A 282 25.98 -17.70 3.67
CA HIS A 282 27.26 -17.42 3.04
C HIS A 282 27.15 -17.51 1.52
N GLU A 283 26.55 -18.59 1.02
CA GLU A 283 26.31 -18.79 -0.43
C GLU A 283 25.49 -17.64 -1.04
N ILE A 284 24.44 -17.18 -0.35
CA ILE A 284 23.63 -16.04 -0.81
C ILE A 284 24.48 -14.77 -0.91
N ASN A 285 25.35 -14.50 0.06
CA ASN A 285 26.20 -13.31 0.04
C ASN A 285 27.23 -13.38 -1.10
N ASP A 286 27.79 -14.56 -1.38
CA ASP A 286 28.72 -14.76 -2.48
C ASP A 286 28.04 -14.52 -3.83
N VAL A 287 26.83 -15.07 -4.02
CA VAL A 287 26.02 -14.82 -5.21
C VAL A 287 25.64 -13.34 -5.33
N GLU A 288 25.24 -12.69 -4.23
CA GLU A 288 24.92 -11.26 -4.25
C GLU A 288 26.12 -10.39 -4.65
N LEU A 289 27.34 -10.76 -4.23
CA LEU A 289 28.57 -10.08 -4.63
C LEU A 289 28.86 -10.24 -6.13
N LEU A 290 28.65 -11.44 -6.68
CA LEU A 290 28.81 -11.72 -8.10
C LEU A 290 27.80 -10.93 -8.95
N CYS A 291 26.56 -10.77 -8.49
CA CYS A 291 25.53 -10.01 -9.21
C CYS A 291 25.72 -8.49 -9.20
N LYS A 292 26.59 -7.95 -8.35
CA LYS A 292 26.87 -6.50 -8.23
C LYS A 292 28.13 -6.04 -8.96
N LYS A 293 28.93 -6.97 -9.49
CA LYS A 293 30.10 -6.69 -10.34
C LYS A 293 29.68 -6.64 -11.79
#